data_AF-A0A0U2V712-F1
#
_entry.id   AF-A0A0U2V712-F1
#
_cell.length_a   1.000
_cell.length_b   1.000
_cell.length_c   1.000
_cell.angle_alpha   90.00
_cell.angle_beta   90.00
_cell.angle_gamma   90.00
#
_symmetry.space_group_name_H-M   'P 1'
#
loop_
_entity.id
_entity.type
_entity.pdbx_description
1 polymer ?
#
loop_
_entity_poly.entity_id
_entity_poly.type
_entity_poly.pdbx_seq_one_letter_code
_entity_poly.pdbx_strand_id
1 'polypeptide(L)'
;MAPPAAELKAMTDAFDGIDRLAEGAPRTDGAPNFRRLPGFPIFGTGQPTVEGFEKCLEPVLEKYGDEKHVFWVNLRQEPVVYVNGKPYTGRDSKNINFHLEINNPEECTNIENDFAEEIKKRGEDFKFFKDQFGEHPEERATNDELSEKLQGVLTINEIYAAIKEKVPKVEPIRIPMNQENAPTEQNFDQIVTMLKDTTASCPVIFNCQAGISRTTTATVMAALVKELQLTRELDRMRGIVPDDILDALKKKKLGLPGIDIEVQEDRNAMQMGEFEVVKELLAAYPAAKVAKAQVDKLIDLAAPPPRGTGVENVRECVIESKMTFDVSSDDWQLYLKNKIMNNIERYFYLIVFAMYVRDVGPKGFPQTFQQFMDANTALRTMIAEGRGKLEWERKIPDEKLSELKDMLSVADFKANIPKVIKRIYELSWDMFGDLPRGHHKNNSMHKLASKTMIEILPPNLAAHVEKKCGSLAGTPDFFDVIGQVSWYEPEA
;
A
#
# COMPACT_ATOMS: atom_id res chain seq x y z
N MET A 1 -17.38 5.03 -17.33
CA MET A 1 -17.63 3.92 -18.28
C MET A 1 -16.31 3.59 -18.92
N ALA A 2 -15.95 2.31 -18.98
CA ALA A 2 -14.77 1.87 -19.72
C ALA A 2 -14.92 2.24 -21.21
N PRO A 3 -13.84 2.60 -21.92
CA PRO A 3 -13.89 2.80 -23.36
C PRO A 3 -14.25 1.47 -24.06
N PRO A 4 -14.78 1.52 -25.30
CA PRO A 4 -15.05 0.31 -26.08
C PRO A 4 -13.80 -0.57 -26.19
N ALA A 5 -13.96 -1.90 -26.16
CA ALA A 5 -12.84 -2.84 -26.24
C ALA A 5 -11.94 -2.63 -27.47
N ALA A 6 -12.52 -2.16 -28.58
CA ALA A 6 -11.81 -1.84 -29.81
C ALA A 6 -10.77 -0.70 -29.63
N GLU A 7 -10.98 0.21 -28.68
CA GLU A 7 -10.10 1.35 -28.38
C GLU A 7 -9.01 1.02 -27.35
N LEU A 8 -9.11 -0.15 -26.69
CA LEU A 8 -8.16 -0.55 -25.66
C LEU A 8 -6.79 -0.89 -26.24
N LYS A 9 -5.75 -0.44 -25.54
CA LYS A 9 -4.35 -0.81 -25.78
C LYS A 9 -3.93 -1.89 -24.79
N ALA A 10 -3.21 -2.89 -25.28
CA ALA A 10 -2.65 -3.94 -24.42
C ALA A 10 -1.40 -3.39 -23.73
N MET A 11 -1.27 -3.65 -22.43
CA MET A 11 -0.07 -3.36 -21.66
C MET A 11 0.39 -4.61 -20.93
N THR A 12 1.64 -5.03 -21.13
CA THR A 12 2.19 -6.19 -20.42
C THR A 12 2.26 -5.91 -18.94
N ASP A 13 1.81 -6.86 -18.10
CA ASP A 13 2.00 -6.74 -16.66
C ASP A 13 3.46 -7.03 -16.26
N ALA A 14 4.26 -7.69 -17.11
CA ALA A 14 5.66 -7.97 -16.83
C ALA A 14 6.55 -6.74 -17.08
N PHE A 15 7.35 -6.37 -16.08
CA PHE A 15 8.33 -5.29 -16.16
C PHE A 15 9.53 -5.53 -15.23
N ASP A 16 10.62 -4.82 -15.47
CA ASP A 16 11.85 -4.98 -14.72
C ASP A 16 11.66 -4.47 -13.29
N GLY A 17 12.01 -5.31 -12.30
CA GLY A 17 11.77 -4.99 -10.89
C GLY A 17 10.33 -5.19 -10.41
N ILE A 18 9.50 -5.94 -11.15
CA ILE A 18 8.18 -6.36 -10.66
C ILE A 18 8.29 -7.26 -9.41
N ASP A 19 9.29 -8.13 -9.37
CA ASP A 19 9.56 -8.97 -8.20
C ASP A 19 10.35 -8.18 -7.16
N ARG A 20 9.73 -7.98 -5.99
CA ARG A 20 10.17 -7.21 -4.84
C ARG A 20 10.45 -8.10 -3.63
N LEU A 21 10.47 -9.43 -3.80
CA LEU A 21 10.92 -10.33 -2.73
C LEU A 21 12.39 -10.06 -2.42
N ALA A 22 12.72 -10.16 -1.13
CA ALA A 22 14.07 -9.95 -0.64
C ALA A 22 15.10 -10.87 -1.33
N GLU A 23 16.35 -10.43 -1.38
CA GLU A 23 17.43 -11.22 -1.93
C GLU A 23 17.53 -12.59 -1.23
N GLY A 24 17.65 -13.67 -2.01
CA GLY A 24 17.68 -15.04 -1.52
C GLY A 24 16.31 -15.66 -1.20
N ALA A 25 15.21 -14.91 -1.27
CA ALA A 25 13.87 -15.48 -1.15
C ALA A 25 13.55 -16.41 -2.34
N PRO A 26 12.78 -17.49 -2.11
CA PRO A 26 12.38 -18.40 -3.19
C PRO A 26 11.52 -17.64 -4.20
N ARG A 27 11.85 -17.76 -5.49
CA ARG A 27 11.09 -17.19 -6.60
C ARG A 27 10.39 -18.30 -7.38
N THR A 28 9.21 -17.97 -7.91
CA THR A 28 8.42 -18.88 -8.74
C THR A 28 8.38 -18.32 -10.15
N ASP A 29 8.97 -19.06 -11.09
CA ASP A 29 9.03 -18.65 -12.48
C ASP A 29 7.64 -18.33 -13.04
N GLY A 30 7.49 -17.16 -13.65
CA GLY A 30 6.22 -16.73 -14.22
C GLY A 30 5.17 -16.31 -13.18
N ALA A 31 5.49 -16.24 -11.89
CA ALA A 31 4.59 -15.78 -10.83
C ALA A 31 5.31 -14.77 -9.92
N PRO A 32 5.30 -13.47 -10.29
CA PRO A 32 6.01 -12.43 -9.55
C PRO A 32 5.58 -12.39 -8.09
N ASN A 33 6.51 -12.21 -7.14
CA ASN A 33 6.18 -12.05 -5.72
C ASN A 33 5.37 -13.19 -5.09
N PHE A 34 5.38 -14.40 -5.68
CA PHE A 34 4.71 -15.56 -5.08
C PHE A 34 5.30 -15.88 -3.72
N ARG A 35 4.47 -15.78 -2.68
CA ARG A 35 4.89 -15.94 -1.29
C ARG A 35 3.74 -16.44 -0.43
N ARG A 36 4.10 -16.94 0.75
CA ARG A 36 3.16 -17.37 1.77
C ARG A 36 3.25 -16.45 2.98
N LEU A 37 2.10 -16.06 3.55
CA LEU A 37 2.08 -15.39 4.85
C LEU A 37 2.51 -16.37 5.96
N PRO A 38 3.53 -16.04 6.77
CA PRO A 38 4.03 -16.94 7.82
C PRO A 38 2.91 -17.39 8.77
N GLY A 39 2.82 -18.69 9.02
CA GLY A 39 1.81 -19.26 9.92
C GLY A 39 0.44 -19.56 9.29
N PHE A 40 0.13 -19.02 8.10
CA PHE A 40 -1.18 -19.16 7.48
C PHE A 40 -1.13 -19.92 6.16
N PRO A 41 -2.21 -20.63 5.74
CA PRO A 41 -2.34 -21.16 4.39
C PRO A 41 -2.77 -20.06 3.40
N ILE A 42 -2.20 -18.87 3.53
CA ILE A 42 -2.52 -17.72 2.69
C ILE A 42 -1.29 -17.40 1.84
N PHE A 43 -1.51 -17.27 0.54
CA PHE A 43 -0.50 -17.01 -0.46
C PHE A 43 -0.85 -15.74 -1.22
N GLY A 44 0.17 -15.07 -1.73
CA GLY A 44 0.05 -13.86 -2.53
C GLY A 44 0.99 -13.91 -3.73
N THR A 45 0.55 -13.43 -4.89
CA THR A 45 1.38 -13.29 -6.11
C THR A 45 0.94 -12.08 -6.94
N GLY A 46 1.80 -11.64 -7.84
CA GLY A 46 1.43 -10.85 -9.02
C GLY A 46 0.74 -11.72 -10.06
N GLN A 47 0.30 -11.12 -11.16
CA GLN A 47 -0.43 -11.80 -12.22
C GLN A 47 0.49 -12.85 -12.85
N PRO A 48 0.19 -14.15 -12.72
CA PRO A 48 1.06 -15.18 -13.26
C PRO A 48 0.93 -15.27 -14.78
N THR A 49 1.95 -15.81 -15.44
CA THR A 49 1.82 -16.43 -16.77
C THR A 49 0.95 -17.68 -16.69
N VAL A 50 0.54 -18.23 -17.84
CA VAL A 50 -0.24 -19.47 -17.89
C VAL A 50 0.47 -20.60 -17.12
N GLU A 51 1.77 -20.79 -17.36
CA GLU A 51 2.59 -21.78 -16.63
C GLU A 51 2.79 -21.41 -15.16
N GLY A 52 2.85 -20.11 -14.84
CA GLY A 52 3.04 -19.63 -13.48
C GLY A 52 1.90 -20.04 -12.54
N PHE A 53 0.66 -20.20 -13.03
CA PHE A 53 -0.44 -20.72 -12.22
C PHE A 53 -0.16 -22.13 -11.71
N GLU A 54 0.32 -23.02 -12.58
CA GLU A 54 0.62 -24.41 -12.21
C GLU A 54 1.75 -24.47 -11.17
N LYS A 55 2.82 -23.70 -11.40
CA LYS A 55 3.95 -23.58 -10.46
C LYS A 55 3.54 -23.01 -9.10
N CYS A 56 2.59 -22.08 -9.05
CA CYS A 56 2.02 -21.60 -7.78
C CYS A 56 1.25 -22.69 -7.03
N LEU A 57 0.52 -23.54 -7.77
CA LEU A 57 -0.35 -24.56 -7.20
C LEU A 57 0.44 -25.76 -6.67
N GLU A 58 1.57 -26.11 -7.26
CA GLU A 58 2.43 -27.23 -6.83
C GLU A 58 2.69 -27.27 -5.30
N PRO A 59 3.34 -26.26 -4.67
CA PRO A 59 3.61 -26.27 -3.24
C PRO A 59 2.35 -26.14 -2.38
N VAL A 60 1.28 -25.57 -2.92
CA VAL A 60 -0.02 -25.45 -2.24
C VAL A 60 -0.67 -26.83 -2.16
N LEU A 61 -0.68 -27.59 -3.25
CA LEU A 61 -1.27 -28.91 -3.35
C LEU A 61 -0.42 -29.96 -2.64
N GLU A 62 0.91 -29.83 -2.62
CA GLU A 62 1.79 -30.69 -1.85
C GLU A 62 1.47 -30.61 -0.35
N LYS A 63 1.22 -29.39 0.17
CA LYS A 63 1.00 -29.17 1.60
C LYS A 63 -0.46 -29.26 2.04
N TYR A 64 -1.39 -28.88 1.18
CA TYR A 64 -2.82 -28.78 1.48
C TYR A 64 -3.66 -29.64 0.53
N GLY A 65 -3.07 -30.73 0.03
CA GLY A 65 -3.71 -31.66 -0.90
C GLY A 65 -5.01 -32.28 -0.37
N ASP A 66 -5.14 -32.42 0.94
CA ASP A 66 -6.32 -33.02 1.57
C ASP A 66 -7.47 -32.02 1.78
N GLU A 67 -7.23 -30.71 1.59
CA GLU A 67 -8.27 -29.70 1.70
C GLU A 67 -9.24 -29.77 0.52
N LYS A 68 -10.52 -29.57 0.84
CA LYS A 68 -11.62 -29.64 -0.13
C LYS A 68 -11.63 -28.47 -1.12
N HIS A 69 -11.12 -27.32 -0.70
CA HIS A 69 -11.19 -26.06 -1.43
C HIS A 69 -9.80 -25.43 -1.50
N VAL A 70 -9.41 -24.96 -2.68
CA VAL A 70 -8.25 -24.10 -2.91
C VAL A 70 -8.73 -22.84 -3.61
N PHE A 71 -8.86 -21.74 -2.89
CA PHE A 71 -9.36 -20.51 -3.49
C PHE A 71 -8.25 -19.79 -4.26
N TRP A 72 -8.53 -19.42 -5.51
CA TRP A 72 -7.69 -18.51 -6.28
C TRP A 72 -8.44 -17.19 -6.47
N VAL A 73 -8.00 -16.14 -5.80
CA VAL A 73 -8.71 -14.86 -5.74
C VAL A 73 -8.00 -13.80 -6.57
N ASN A 74 -8.59 -13.42 -7.69
CA ASN A 74 -8.17 -12.30 -8.51
C ASN A 74 -8.74 -10.98 -7.95
N LEU A 75 -7.84 -10.09 -7.53
CA LEU A 75 -8.17 -8.80 -6.95
C LEU A 75 -8.27 -7.65 -7.96
N ARG A 76 -8.10 -7.95 -9.26
CA ARG A 76 -8.05 -6.93 -10.31
C ARG A 76 -9.45 -6.45 -10.70
N GLN A 77 -9.61 -5.13 -10.69
CA GLN A 77 -10.78 -4.44 -11.24
C GLN A 77 -10.62 -4.17 -12.73
N GLU A 78 -9.39 -4.20 -13.23
CA GLU A 78 -9.05 -4.04 -14.64
C GLU A 78 -9.11 -5.39 -15.40
N PRO A 79 -9.42 -5.36 -16.71
CA PRO A 79 -9.54 -6.57 -17.53
C PRO A 79 -8.15 -7.12 -17.87
N VAL A 80 -8.02 -8.44 -17.79
CA VAL A 80 -6.79 -9.20 -18.08
C VAL A 80 -7.04 -10.21 -19.19
N VAL A 81 -6.19 -10.14 -20.21
CA VAL A 81 -6.13 -11.11 -21.30
C VAL A 81 -4.73 -11.70 -21.36
N TYR A 82 -4.61 -12.88 -21.95
CA TYR A 82 -3.35 -13.58 -22.11
C TYR A 82 -3.02 -13.68 -23.58
N VAL A 83 -1.84 -13.20 -23.96
CA VAL A 83 -1.33 -13.31 -25.33
C VAL A 83 -0.01 -14.07 -25.26
N ASN A 84 0.09 -15.13 -26.07
CA ASN A 84 1.29 -15.99 -26.11
C ASN A 84 1.72 -16.51 -24.72
N GLY A 85 0.74 -16.81 -23.85
CA GLY A 85 0.97 -17.31 -22.49
C GLY A 85 1.31 -16.25 -21.43
N LYS A 86 1.43 -14.97 -21.80
CA LYS A 86 1.77 -13.85 -20.91
C LYS A 86 0.56 -12.96 -20.61
N PRO A 87 0.45 -12.38 -19.41
CA PRO A 87 -0.67 -11.53 -19.04
C PRO A 87 -0.53 -10.08 -19.56
N TYR A 88 -1.64 -9.52 -20.04
CA TYR A 88 -1.78 -8.15 -20.49
C TYR A 88 -3.05 -7.53 -19.92
N THR A 89 -2.98 -6.26 -19.52
CA THR A 89 -4.14 -5.47 -19.12
C THR A 89 -4.62 -4.57 -20.25
N GLY A 90 -5.93 -4.38 -20.35
CA GLY A 90 -6.52 -3.35 -21.21
C GLY A 90 -6.35 -1.96 -20.59
N ARG A 91 -5.83 -1.01 -21.37
CA ARG A 91 -5.65 0.40 -20.99
C ARG A 91 -6.41 1.31 -21.95
N ASP A 92 -6.89 2.45 -21.46
CA ASP A 92 -7.41 3.52 -22.33
C ASP A 92 -6.25 4.14 -23.12
N SER A 93 -6.38 4.23 -24.44
CA SER A 93 -5.41 4.89 -25.31
C SER A 93 -5.13 6.36 -24.92
N LYS A 94 -6.09 7.04 -24.30
CA LYS A 94 -5.95 8.43 -23.84
C LYS A 94 -5.31 8.54 -22.47
N ASN A 95 -5.27 7.44 -21.71
CA ASN A 95 -4.77 7.43 -20.34
C ASN A 95 -4.08 6.12 -19.98
N ILE A 96 -3.03 5.78 -20.74
CA ILE A 96 -2.38 4.46 -20.67
C ILE A 96 -1.72 4.16 -19.33
N ASN A 97 -1.36 5.20 -18.59
CA ASN A 97 -0.68 5.16 -17.30
C ASN A 97 -1.58 4.70 -16.13
N PHE A 98 -2.89 4.65 -16.33
CA PHE A 98 -3.86 4.35 -15.28
C PHE A 98 -4.66 3.09 -15.58
N HIS A 99 -5.07 2.37 -14.54
CA HIS A 99 -5.91 1.18 -14.70
C HIS A 99 -7.34 1.60 -14.98
N LEU A 100 -8.06 0.80 -15.77
CA LEU A 100 -9.51 0.89 -15.82
C LEU A 100 -10.09 0.51 -14.46
N GLU A 101 -11.11 1.25 -14.03
CA GLU A 101 -11.83 0.98 -12.79
C GLU A 101 -13.18 0.34 -13.10
N ILE A 102 -13.26 -1.00 -13.01
CA ILE A 102 -14.49 -1.76 -13.23
C ILE A 102 -14.83 -2.52 -11.96
N ASN A 103 -15.84 -2.05 -11.24
CA ASN A 103 -16.23 -2.60 -9.94
C ASN A 103 -17.10 -3.87 -10.06
N ASN A 104 -17.70 -4.11 -11.23
CA ASN A 104 -18.54 -5.28 -11.47
C ASN A 104 -17.72 -6.41 -12.13
N PRO A 105 -17.60 -7.60 -11.50
CA PRO A 105 -16.86 -8.74 -12.05
C PRO A 105 -17.37 -9.24 -13.41
N GLU A 106 -18.68 -9.20 -13.64
CA GLU A 106 -19.31 -9.64 -14.89
C GLU A 106 -19.02 -8.65 -16.02
N GLU A 107 -19.10 -7.35 -15.74
CA GLU A 107 -18.69 -6.31 -16.70
C GLU A 107 -17.21 -6.45 -17.07
N CYS A 108 -16.34 -6.70 -16.09
CA CYS A 108 -14.91 -6.94 -16.32
C CYS A 108 -14.71 -8.17 -17.23
N THR A 109 -15.43 -9.26 -16.97
CA THR A 109 -15.40 -10.48 -17.80
C THR A 109 -15.85 -10.22 -19.23
N ASN A 110 -16.93 -9.45 -19.43
CA ASN A 110 -17.42 -9.10 -20.76
C ASN A 110 -16.38 -8.29 -21.54
N ILE A 111 -15.73 -7.33 -20.89
CA ILE A 111 -14.65 -6.54 -21.50
C ILE A 111 -13.43 -7.43 -21.82
N GLU A 112 -13.09 -8.41 -20.98
CA GLU A 112 -12.02 -9.38 -21.26
C GLU A 112 -12.30 -10.21 -22.51
N ASN A 113 -13.53 -10.70 -22.66
CA ASN A 113 -13.96 -11.45 -23.84
C ASN A 113 -13.91 -10.58 -25.09
N ASP A 114 -14.51 -9.39 -25.04
CA ASP A 114 -14.54 -8.46 -26.17
C ASP A 114 -13.11 -8.04 -26.56
N PHE A 115 -12.27 -7.74 -25.58
CA PHE A 115 -10.88 -7.33 -25.83
C PHE A 115 -10.04 -8.47 -26.42
N ALA A 116 -10.22 -9.70 -25.95
CA ALA A 116 -9.58 -10.87 -26.55
C ALA A 116 -9.97 -11.05 -28.03
N GLU A 117 -11.26 -10.88 -28.36
CA GLU A 117 -11.74 -10.94 -29.75
C GLU A 117 -11.20 -9.78 -30.60
N GLU A 118 -11.15 -8.56 -30.05
CA GLU A 118 -10.56 -7.41 -30.74
C GLU A 118 -9.06 -7.61 -31.01
N ILE A 119 -8.31 -8.22 -30.08
CA ILE A 119 -6.90 -8.58 -30.33
C ILE A 119 -6.77 -9.54 -31.52
N LYS A 120 -7.62 -10.58 -31.58
CA LYS A 120 -7.61 -11.55 -32.70
C LYS A 120 -7.94 -10.87 -34.05
N LYS A 121 -8.83 -9.89 -34.07
CA LYS A 121 -9.21 -9.13 -35.29
C LYS A 121 -8.13 -8.19 -35.80
N ARG A 122 -7.21 -7.74 -34.94
CA ARG A 122 -6.15 -6.77 -35.29
C ARG A 122 -5.05 -7.36 -36.20
N GLY A 123 -5.02 -8.68 -36.41
CA GLY A 123 -4.12 -9.37 -37.33
C GLY A 123 -3.00 -10.13 -36.63
N GLU A 124 -1.98 -10.55 -37.41
CA GLU A 124 -0.87 -11.36 -36.89
C GLU A 124 0.18 -10.58 -36.09
N ASP A 125 0.20 -9.25 -36.19
CA ASP A 125 1.12 -8.37 -35.46
C ASP A 125 0.43 -7.84 -34.20
N PHE A 126 0.76 -8.43 -33.06
CA PHE A 126 0.20 -8.04 -31.77
C PHE A 126 1.00 -6.87 -31.19
N LYS A 127 0.32 -5.74 -31.01
CA LYS A 127 0.90 -4.50 -30.50
C LYS A 127 0.55 -4.26 -29.04
N PHE A 128 1.53 -3.89 -28.24
CA PHE A 128 1.37 -3.67 -26.81
C PHE A 128 2.40 -2.66 -26.28
N PHE A 129 2.13 -2.14 -25.09
CA PHE A 129 3.02 -1.26 -24.34
C PHE A 129 3.60 -1.99 -23.13
N LYS A 130 4.72 -1.52 -22.60
CA LYS A 130 5.34 -2.07 -21.40
C LYS A 130 5.03 -1.18 -20.19
N ASP A 131 4.50 -1.79 -19.14
CA ASP A 131 4.38 -1.15 -17.83
C ASP A 131 5.79 -1.00 -17.21
N GLN A 132 5.99 -0.07 -16.29
CA GLN A 132 7.26 0.07 -15.60
C GLN A 132 7.06 0.72 -14.22
N PHE A 133 8.08 0.57 -13.37
CA PHE A 133 8.11 1.34 -12.14
C PHE A 133 8.31 2.83 -12.47
N GLY A 134 7.32 3.64 -12.10
CA GLY A 134 7.39 5.09 -12.12
C GLY A 134 6.92 5.65 -10.79
N GLU A 135 7.71 6.58 -10.21
CA GLU A 135 7.28 7.29 -9.00
C GLU A 135 6.04 8.13 -9.35
N HIS A 136 6.10 8.77 -10.52
CA HIS A 136 5.02 9.52 -11.13
C HIS A 136 4.14 8.64 -12.04
N PRO A 137 2.80 8.82 -12.08
CA PRO A 137 1.91 8.07 -12.96
C PRO A 137 2.33 8.17 -14.43
N GLU A 138 2.74 9.35 -14.89
CA GLU A 138 3.21 9.60 -16.25
C GLU A 138 4.45 8.78 -16.65
N GLU A 139 5.18 8.25 -15.67
CA GLU A 139 6.35 7.40 -15.88
C GLU A 139 6.02 5.91 -15.87
N ARG A 140 4.76 5.50 -15.60
CA ARG A 140 4.39 4.08 -15.43
C ARG A 140 4.24 3.32 -16.76
N ALA A 141 4.30 3.99 -17.89
CA ALA A 141 4.28 3.36 -19.20
C ALA A 141 5.50 3.74 -20.02
N THR A 142 6.02 2.79 -20.81
CA THR A 142 6.93 3.12 -21.89
C THR A 142 6.19 3.88 -22.99
N ASN A 143 6.82 4.89 -23.58
CA ASN A 143 6.27 5.60 -24.74
C ASN A 143 6.30 4.76 -26.03
N ASP A 144 7.12 3.71 -26.06
CA ASP A 144 7.29 2.86 -27.24
C ASP A 144 6.24 1.74 -27.30
N GLU A 145 5.50 1.68 -28.42
CA GLU A 145 4.63 0.56 -28.76
C GLU A 145 5.49 -0.58 -29.32
N LEU A 146 5.47 -1.72 -28.64
CA LEU A 146 6.17 -2.94 -29.03
C LEU A 146 5.25 -3.82 -29.86
N SER A 147 5.84 -4.73 -30.65
CA SER A 147 5.07 -5.75 -31.36
C SER A 147 5.72 -7.12 -31.37
N GLU A 148 4.89 -8.15 -31.37
CA GLU A 148 5.30 -9.54 -31.54
C GLU A 148 4.28 -10.33 -32.36
N LYS A 149 4.68 -11.48 -32.91
CA LYS A 149 3.75 -12.33 -33.66
C LYS A 149 2.70 -12.94 -32.74
N LEU A 150 1.43 -12.78 -33.11
CA LEU A 150 0.30 -13.39 -32.42
C LEU A 150 0.28 -14.90 -32.66
N GLN A 151 0.35 -15.70 -31.59
CA GLN A 151 0.24 -17.16 -31.63
C GLN A 151 -1.03 -17.66 -30.94
N GLY A 152 -1.46 -17.01 -29.86
CA GLY A 152 -2.67 -17.38 -29.16
C GLY A 152 -3.16 -16.28 -28.22
N VAL A 153 -4.48 -16.22 -28.04
CA VAL A 153 -5.15 -15.32 -27.10
C VAL A 153 -6.08 -16.15 -26.22
N LEU A 154 -5.98 -15.97 -24.91
CA LEU A 154 -6.85 -16.58 -23.92
C LEU A 154 -7.39 -15.50 -22.98
N THR A 155 -8.61 -15.71 -22.50
CA THR A 155 -9.18 -14.98 -21.38
C THR A 155 -8.77 -15.65 -20.07
N ILE A 156 -8.83 -14.92 -18.96
CA ILE A 156 -8.53 -15.50 -17.65
C ILE A 156 -9.50 -16.64 -17.27
N ASN A 157 -10.76 -16.56 -17.71
CA ASN A 157 -11.76 -17.59 -17.43
C ASN A 157 -11.49 -18.90 -18.20
N GLU A 158 -10.95 -18.83 -19.41
CA GLU A 158 -10.48 -20.01 -20.14
C GLU A 158 -9.32 -20.69 -19.40
N ILE A 159 -8.38 -19.91 -18.86
CA ILE A 159 -7.26 -20.43 -18.06
C ILE A 159 -7.78 -21.06 -16.77
N TYR A 160 -8.71 -20.40 -16.07
CA TYR A 160 -9.35 -20.93 -14.89
C TYR A 160 -10.15 -22.21 -15.14
N ALA A 161 -10.83 -22.32 -16.27
CA ALA A 161 -11.51 -23.55 -16.67
C ALA A 161 -10.49 -24.69 -16.87
N ALA A 162 -9.38 -24.45 -17.56
CA ALA A 162 -8.33 -25.44 -17.76
C ALA A 162 -7.65 -25.87 -16.44
N ILE A 163 -7.40 -24.92 -15.53
CA ILE A 163 -6.87 -25.23 -14.19
C ILE A 163 -7.86 -26.09 -13.40
N LYS A 164 -9.15 -25.76 -13.44
CA LYS A 164 -10.20 -26.50 -12.73
C LYS A 164 -10.39 -27.92 -13.30
N GLU A 165 -10.19 -28.11 -14.59
CA GLU A 165 -10.19 -29.45 -15.20
C GLU A 165 -9.05 -30.33 -14.63
N LYS A 166 -7.85 -29.76 -14.48
CA LYS A 166 -6.68 -30.47 -13.90
C LYS A 166 -6.77 -30.61 -12.38
N VAL A 167 -7.29 -29.61 -11.69
CA VAL A 167 -7.38 -29.52 -10.23
C VAL A 167 -8.80 -29.11 -9.82
N PRO A 168 -9.76 -30.06 -9.74
CA PRO A 168 -11.19 -29.76 -9.55
C PRO A 168 -11.56 -28.96 -8.29
N LYS A 169 -10.71 -28.99 -7.26
CA LYS A 169 -10.87 -28.26 -6.00
C LYS A 169 -10.40 -26.80 -6.05
N VAL A 170 -9.78 -26.36 -7.15
CA VAL A 170 -9.43 -24.95 -7.33
C VAL A 170 -10.70 -24.18 -7.66
N GLU A 171 -10.93 -23.12 -6.89
CA GLU A 171 -12.10 -22.25 -6.98
C GLU A 171 -11.65 -20.81 -7.28
N PRO A 172 -11.64 -20.42 -8.56
CA PRO A 172 -11.33 -19.07 -8.97
C PRO A 172 -12.46 -18.10 -8.62
N ILE A 173 -12.13 -16.98 -8.00
CA ILE A 173 -13.05 -15.92 -7.60
C ILE A 173 -12.45 -14.57 -7.98
N ARG A 174 -13.27 -13.64 -8.48
CA ARG A 174 -12.85 -12.25 -8.68
C ARG A 174 -13.47 -11.36 -7.60
N ILE A 175 -12.62 -10.63 -6.89
CA ILE A 175 -12.98 -9.60 -5.90
C ILE A 175 -12.35 -8.28 -6.39
N PRO A 176 -13.04 -7.47 -7.22
CA PRO A 176 -12.48 -6.24 -7.75
C PRO A 176 -12.10 -5.28 -6.63
N MET A 177 -10.79 -5.01 -6.49
CA MET A 177 -10.27 -4.01 -5.56
C MET A 177 -9.58 -2.91 -6.33
N ASN A 178 -9.87 -1.67 -5.93
CA ASN A 178 -9.15 -0.51 -6.44
C ASN A 178 -7.67 -0.58 -6.01
N GLN A 179 -6.77 -0.20 -6.91
CA GLN A 179 -5.34 -0.23 -6.63
C GLN A 179 -4.91 0.84 -5.63
N GLU A 180 -5.48 2.04 -5.74
CA GLU A 180 -5.06 3.23 -5.00
C GLU A 180 -5.92 3.49 -3.77
N ASN A 181 -7.21 3.13 -3.81
CA ASN A 181 -8.15 3.36 -2.70
C ASN A 181 -8.14 2.20 -1.67
N ALA A 182 -8.73 2.45 -0.50
CA ALA A 182 -9.03 1.38 0.46
C ALA A 182 -10.05 0.37 -0.13
N PRO A 183 -10.01 -0.91 0.27
CA PRO A 183 -11.04 -1.88 -0.12
C PRO A 183 -12.43 -1.39 0.30
N THR A 184 -13.44 -1.65 -0.54
CA THR A 184 -14.83 -1.36 -0.19
C THR A 184 -15.31 -2.33 0.90
N GLU A 185 -16.36 -1.95 1.64
CA GLU A 185 -16.95 -2.83 2.65
C GLU A 185 -17.41 -4.18 2.06
N GLN A 186 -17.91 -4.18 0.83
CA GLN A 186 -18.29 -5.39 0.12
C GLN A 186 -17.09 -6.29 -0.20
N ASN A 187 -15.89 -5.74 -0.39
CA ASN A 187 -14.69 -6.56 -0.54
C ASN A 187 -14.39 -7.37 0.73
N PHE A 188 -14.58 -6.77 1.92
CA PHE A 188 -14.47 -7.50 3.19
C PHE A 188 -15.54 -8.59 3.31
N ASP A 189 -16.78 -8.28 2.91
CA ASP A 189 -17.90 -9.24 2.93
C ASP A 189 -17.65 -10.45 2.03
N GLN A 190 -17.07 -10.24 0.85
CA GLN A 190 -16.72 -11.32 -0.07
C GLN A 190 -15.63 -12.23 0.51
N ILE A 191 -14.61 -11.68 1.16
CA ILE A 191 -13.56 -12.49 1.83
C ILE A 191 -14.15 -13.28 3.01
N VAL A 192 -15.00 -12.66 3.83
CA VAL A 192 -15.67 -13.37 4.95
C VAL A 192 -16.56 -14.48 4.41
N THR A 193 -17.36 -14.21 3.38
CA THR A 193 -18.28 -15.18 2.79
C THR A 193 -17.53 -16.39 2.21
N MET A 194 -16.41 -16.14 1.52
CA MET A 194 -15.54 -17.19 1.00
C MET A 194 -14.95 -18.07 2.11
N LEU A 195 -14.59 -17.48 3.25
CA LEU A 195 -13.82 -18.17 4.28
C LEU A 195 -14.65 -18.77 5.40
N LYS A 196 -15.76 -18.15 5.82
CA LYS A 196 -16.44 -18.42 7.11
C LYS A 196 -16.81 -19.89 7.36
N ASP A 197 -17.11 -20.64 6.30
CA ASP A 197 -17.54 -22.04 6.35
C ASP A 197 -16.44 -23.04 5.96
N THR A 198 -15.18 -22.58 5.90
CA THR A 198 -14.01 -23.42 5.62
C THR A 198 -13.22 -23.78 6.88
N THR A 199 -12.24 -24.66 6.74
CA THR A 199 -11.25 -24.99 7.79
C THR A 199 -10.18 -23.89 7.91
N ALA A 200 -9.51 -23.83 9.07
CA ALA A 200 -8.37 -22.94 9.25
C ALA A 200 -7.18 -23.30 8.31
N SER A 201 -7.12 -24.54 7.81
CA SER A 201 -6.11 -25.05 6.89
C SER A 201 -6.43 -24.86 5.40
N CYS A 202 -7.68 -24.54 5.04
CA CYS A 202 -8.07 -24.29 3.65
C CYS A 202 -7.21 -23.17 3.00
N PRO A 203 -6.50 -23.46 1.89
CA PRO A 203 -5.59 -22.50 1.27
C PRO A 203 -6.30 -21.47 0.40
N VAL A 204 -5.72 -20.26 0.40
CA VAL A 204 -6.16 -19.13 -0.44
C VAL A 204 -4.95 -18.50 -1.11
N ILE A 205 -5.03 -18.25 -2.41
CA ILE A 205 -4.01 -17.57 -3.21
C ILE A 205 -4.63 -16.27 -3.72
N PHE A 206 -4.08 -15.13 -3.31
CA PHE A 206 -4.50 -13.81 -3.80
C PHE A 206 -3.56 -13.34 -4.91
N ASN A 207 -4.12 -12.84 -6.01
CA ASN A 207 -3.33 -12.16 -7.02
C ASN A 207 -3.87 -10.77 -7.38
N CYS A 208 -2.96 -9.85 -7.69
CA CYS A 208 -3.28 -8.60 -8.38
C CYS A 208 -2.30 -8.43 -9.55
N GLN A 209 -2.04 -7.21 -10.03
CA GLN A 209 -1.04 -6.99 -11.07
C GLN A 209 0.37 -7.40 -10.60
N ALA A 210 0.95 -6.65 -9.66
CA ALA A 210 2.32 -6.89 -9.19
C ALA A 210 2.41 -7.79 -7.95
N GLY A 211 1.29 -8.06 -7.26
CA GLY A 211 1.29 -8.86 -6.03
C GLY A 211 1.71 -8.09 -4.78
N ILE A 212 1.69 -6.75 -4.85
CA ILE A 212 2.17 -5.86 -3.81
C ILE A 212 0.96 -5.36 -2.99
N SER A 213 0.32 -4.27 -3.38
CA SER A 213 -0.62 -3.57 -2.49
C SER A 213 -1.96 -4.26 -2.23
N ARG A 214 -2.74 -4.51 -3.29
CA ARG A 214 -4.04 -5.23 -3.17
C ARG A 214 -3.86 -6.62 -2.55
N THR A 215 -2.88 -7.38 -3.03
CA THR A 215 -2.56 -8.72 -2.54
C THR A 215 -2.16 -8.74 -1.07
N THR A 216 -1.31 -7.81 -0.61
CA THR A 216 -0.92 -7.70 0.80
C THR A 216 -2.12 -7.33 1.67
N THR A 217 -2.94 -6.39 1.22
CA THR A 217 -4.16 -5.98 1.94
C THR A 217 -5.13 -7.14 2.12
N ALA A 218 -5.46 -7.87 1.04
CA ALA A 218 -6.35 -9.03 1.10
C ALA A 218 -5.77 -10.18 1.94
N THR A 219 -4.44 -10.35 1.92
CA THR A 219 -3.74 -11.32 2.76
C THR A 219 -3.94 -11.03 4.25
N VAL A 220 -3.86 -9.76 4.67
CA VAL A 220 -4.13 -9.34 6.06
C VAL A 220 -5.62 -9.55 6.41
N MET A 221 -6.54 -9.20 5.50
CA MET A 221 -7.98 -9.43 5.70
C MET A 221 -8.30 -10.91 5.92
N ALA A 222 -7.77 -11.79 5.06
CA ALA A 222 -7.97 -13.23 5.18
C ALA A 222 -7.32 -13.81 6.44
N ALA A 223 -6.16 -13.30 6.85
CA ALA A 223 -5.47 -13.74 8.04
C ALA A 223 -6.27 -13.45 9.32
N LEU A 224 -6.97 -12.31 9.39
CA LEU A 224 -7.88 -12.01 10.51
C LEU A 224 -8.99 -13.06 10.64
N VAL A 225 -9.58 -13.47 9.51
CA VAL A 225 -10.62 -14.53 9.50
C VAL A 225 -10.02 -15.89 9.86
N LYS A 226 -8.83 -16.21 9.34
CA LYS A 226 -8.13 -17.49 9.62
C LYS A 226 -7.67 -17.60 11.08
N GLU A 227 -7.23 -16.52 11.71
CA GLU A 227 -6.92 -16.51 13.15
C GLU A 227 -8.16 -16.84 13.99
N LEU A 228 -9.33 -16.30 13.62
CA LEU A 228 -10.59 -16.66 14.27
C LEU A 228 -10.94 -18.14 14.05
N GLN A 229 -10.85 -18.65 12.82
CA GLN A 229 -11.14 -20.05 12.52
C GLN A 229 -10.24 -20.99 13.34
N LEU A 230 -8.94 -20.72 13.36
CA LEU A 230 -7.98 -21.49 14.14
C LEU A 230 -8.28 -21.40 15.64
N THR A 231 -8.65 -20.23 16.15
CA THR A 231 -9.07 -20.08 17.55
C THR A 231 -10.27 -20.96 17.87
N ARG A 232 -11.30 -20.95 17.01
CA ARG A 232 -12.52 -21.76 17.18
C ARG A 232 -12.23 -23.26 17.11
N GLU A 233 -11.37 -23.69 16.18
CA GLU A 233 -10.96 -25.10 16.05
C GLU A 233 -10.22 -25.56 17.31
N LEU A 234 -9.30 -24.74 17.83
CA LEU A 234 -8.58 -25.03 19.07
C LEU A 234 -9.53 -25.03 20.28
N ASP A 235 -10.47 -24.07 20.38
CA ASP A 235 -11.46 -24.04 21.46
C ASP A 235 -12.34 -25.29 21.52
N ARG A 236 -12.68 -25.87 20.36
CA ARG A 236 -13.43 -27.15 20.29
C ARG A 236 -12.65 -28.34 20.85
N MET A 237 -11.34 -28.22 21.02
CA MET A 237 -10.49 -29.25 21.64
C MET A 237 -10.44 -29.13 23.17
N ARG A 238 -10.98 -28.06 23.77
CA ARG A 238 -11.07 -27.93 25.23
C ARG A 238 -11.92 -29.07 25.81
N GLY A 239 -11.43 -29.66 26.90
CA GLY A 239 -12.02 -30.85 27.51
C GLY A 239 -11.59 -32.19 26.88
N ILE A 240 -10.89 -32.16 25.74
CA ILE A 240 -10.23 -33.34 25.14
C ILE A 240 -8.72 -33.24 25.36
N VAL A 241 -8.15 -32.06 25.07
CA VAL A 241 -6.72 -31.76 25.25
C VAL A 241 -6.56 -30.92 26.52
N PRO A 242 -5.53 -31.18 27.34
CA PRO A 242 -5.18 -30.32 28.49
C PRO A 242 -5.04 -28.84 28.10
N ASP A 243 -5.59 -27.96 28.94
CA ASP A 243 -5.66 -26.52 28.65
C ASP A 243 -4.28 -25.88 28.50
N ASP A 244 -3.26 -26.36 29.23
CA ASP A 244 -1.88 -25.88 29.13
C ASP A 244 -1.25 -26.19 27.76
N ILE A 245 -1.48 -27.39 27.23
CA ILE A 245 -1.06 -27.78 25.88
C ILE A 245 -1.79 -26.94 24.84
N LEU A 246 -3.10 -26.74 25.01
CA LEU A 246 -3.90 -25.98 24.07
C LEU A 246 -3.48 -24.49 24.05
N ASP A 247 -3.25 -23.91 25.22
CA ASP A 247 -2.82 -22.52 25.35
C ASP A 247 -1.37 -22.36 24.83
N ALA A 248 -0.50 -23.35 24.99
CA ALA A 248 0.81 -23.38 24.35
C ALA A 248 0.71 -23.50 22.82
N LEU A 249 -0.20 -24.31 22.28
CA LEU A 249 -0.45 -24.42 20.84
C LEU A 249 -1.03 -23.12 20.27
N LYS A 250 -2.00 -22.50 20.95
CA LYS A 250 -2.48 -21.16 20.63
C LYS A 250 -1.33 -20.18 20.66
N LYS A 251 -0.50 -20.17 21.70
CA LYS A 251 0.69 -19.30 21.78
C LYS A 251 1.76 -19.61 20.72
N LYS A 252 1.79 -20.81 20.13
CA LYS A 252 2.73 -21.17 19.05
C LYS A 252 2.18 -20.91 17.64
N LYS A 253 0.86 -20.99 17.47
CA LYS A 253 0.20 -20.86 16.15
C LYS A 253 -0.43 -19.49 15.95
N LEU A 254 -1.01 -18.93 17.01
CA LEU A 254 -1.62 -17.59 17.08
C LEU A 254 -0.70 -16.60 17.80
N GLY A 255 0.07 -17.05 18.79
CA GLY A 255 1.27 -16.37 19.27
C GLY A 255 2.50 -16.79 18.47
N LEU A 256 3.56 -16.01 18.50
CA LEU A 256 4.74 -16.21 17.64
C LEU A 256 5.81 -17.06 18.36
N PRO A 257 6.33 -18.12 17.73
CA PRO A 257 7.68 -18.61 17.97
C PRO A 257 8.66 -17.87 17.04
N GLY A 258 9.66 -17.18 17.60
CA GLY A 258 10.86 -16.77 16.86
C GLY A 258 10.83 -15.44 16.10
N ILE A 259 9.95 -14.51 16.45
CA ILE A 259 10.17 -13.08 16.14
C ILE A 259 10.40 -12.42 17.49
N ASP A 260 11.64 -12.03 17.76
CA ASP A 260 11.97 -11.18 18.89
C ASP A 260 11.14 -9.91 18.75
N ILE A 261 10.07 -9.81 19.55
CA ILE A 261 9.38 -8.56 19.86
C ILE A 261 10.26 -7.80 20.87
N GLU A 262 11.55 -7.67 20.57
CA GLU A 262 12.17 -6.39 20.82
C GLU A 262 11.46 -5.45 19.86
N VAL A 263 10.35 -4.86 20.33
CA VAL A 263 9.94 -3.56 19.79
C VAL A 263 11.24 -2.77 19.81
N GLN A 264 11.85 -2.55 18.64
CA GLN A 264 12.99 -1.65 18.58
C GLN A 264 12.50 -0.38 19.26
N GLU A 265 13.11 -0.04 20.41
CA GLU A 265 12.70 1.10 21.23
C GLU A 265 12.75 2.43 20.43
N ASP A 266 13.33 2.38 19.22
CA ASP A 266 13.46 3.46 18.24
C ASP A 266 12.33 3.57 17.19
N ARG A 267 11.22 2.81 17.29
CA ARG A 267 10.11 2.98 16.31
C ARG A 267 9.41 4.34 16.50
N ASN A 268 9.42 5.17 15.47
CA ASN A 268 8.74 6.46 15.50
C ASN A 268 7.20 6.30 15.43
N ALA A 269 6.46 7.35 15.81
CA ALA A 269 4.98 7.35 15.84
C ALA A 269 4.35 6.96 14.49
N MET A 270 4.96 7.34 13.36
CA MET A 270 4.46 6.99 12.04
C MET A 270 4.63 5.49 11.73
N GLN A 271 5.77 4.88 12.10
CA GLN A 271 6.01 3.43 11.97
C GLN A 271 5.05 2.62 12.84
N MET A 272 4.62 3.20 13.96
CA MET A 272 3.59 2.61 14.82
C MET A 272 2.17 2.82 14.30
N GLY A 273 1.97 3.53 13.18
CA GLY A 273 0.66 3.83 12.61
C GLY A 273 -0.18 4.75 13.49
N GLU A 274 0.47 5.63 14.26
CA GLU A 274 -0.19 6.58 15.16
C GLU A 274 -0.73 7.80 14.40
N PHE A 275 -1.53 7.56 13.37
CA PHE A 275 -2.25 8.62 12.65
C PHE A 275 -3.35 9.18 13.54
N GLU A 276 -3.68 10.47 13.39
CA GLU A 276 -4.61 11.14 14.30
C GLU A 276 -5.99 10.46 14.33
N VAL A 277 -6.53 10.11 13.17
CA VAL A 277 -7.80 9.35 13.07
C VAL A 277 -7.75 7.97 13.73
N VAL A 278 -6.58 7.34 13.76
CA VAL A 278 -6.38 6.06 14.46
C VAL A 278 -6.33 6.29 15.97
N LYS A 279 -5.68 7.36 16.45
CA LYS A 279 -5.71 7.73 17.87
C LYS A 279 -7.14 8.04 18.33
N GLU A 280 -7.90 8.78 17.53
CA GLU A 280 -9.32 9.05 17.75
C GLU A 280 -10.13 7.74 17.86
N LEU A 281 -9.91 6.78 16.94
CA LEU A 281 -10.53 5.45 17.00
C LEU A 281 -10.20 4.72 18.30
N LEU A 282 -8.93 4.70 18.70
CA LEU A 282 -8.48 4.02 19.93
C LEU A 282 -9.05 4.66 21.21
N ALA A 283 -9.27 5.97 21.19
CA ALA A 283 -9.87 6.71 22.30
C ALA A 283 -11.38 6.45 22.39
N ALA A 284 -12.09 6.45 21.25
CA ALA A 284 -13.53 6.26 21.20
C ALA A 284 -13.95 4.79 21.37
N TYR A 285 -13.14 3.83 20.92
CA TYR A 285 -13.48 2.40 20.92
C TYR A 285 -12.39 1.58 21.61
N PRO A 286 -12.56 1.20 22.90
CA PRO A 286 -11.56 0.42 23.63
C PRO A 286 -11.16 -0.90 22.96
N ALA A 287 -12.10 -1.55 22.26
CA ALA A 287 -11.86 -2.78 21.50
C ALA A 287 -10.86 -2.58 20.34
N ALA A 288 -10.73 -1.36 19.82
CA ALA A 288 -9.80 -1.04 18.75
C ALA A 288 -8.32 -1.21 19.15
N LYS A 289 -7.98 -1.13 20.44
CA LYS A 289 -6.60 -1.31 20.93
C LYS A 289 -6.07 -2.71 20.62
N VAL A 290 -6.86 -3.74 20.95
CA VAL A 290 -6.50 -5.13 20.69
C VAL A 290 -6.59 -5.43 19.19
N ALA A 291 -7.59 -4.90 18.51
CA ALA A 291 -7.73 -5.04 17.05
C ALA A 291 -6.54 -4.45 16.29
N LYS A 292 -6.07 -3.26 16.68
CA LYS A 292 -4.88 -2.62 16.11
C LYS A 292 -3.63 -3.45 16.32
N ALA A 293 -3.39 -3.93 17.55
CA ALA A 293 -2.23 -4.77 17.83
C ALA A 293 -2.23 -6.06 16.97
N GLN A 294 -3.40 -6.64 16.75
CA GLN A 294 -3.58 -7.79 15.87
C GLN A 294 -3.28 -7.46 14.40
N VAL A 295 -3.81 -6.34 13.89
CA VAL A 295 -3.56 -5.87 12.52
C VAL A 295 -2.09 -5.53 12.30
N ASP A 296 -1.46 -4.83 13.24
CA ASP A 296 -0.05 -4.45 13.16
C ASP A 296 0.87 -5.67 13.04
N LYS A 297 0.58 -6.73 13.81
CA LYS A 297 1.28 -8.01 13.72
C LYS A 297 1.16 -8.61 12.32
N LEU A 298 -0.05 -8.67 11.76
CA LEU A 298 -0.29 -9.28 10.45
C LEU A 298 0.34 -8.46 9.32
N ILE A 299 0.32 -7.14 9.43
CA ILE A 299 1.02 -6.23 8.51
C ILE A 299 2.54 -6.45 8.60
N ASP A 300 3.10 -6.60 9.80
CA ASP A 300 4.54 -6.86 9.96
C ASP A 300 4.94 -8.23 9.39
N LEU A 301 4.09 -9.26 9.51
CA LEU A 301 4.32 -10.56 8.84
C LEU A 301 4.25 -10.49 7.31
N ALA A 302 3.46 -9.55 6.78
CA ALA A 302 3.34 -9.29 5.34
C ALA A 302 4.39 -8.29 4.81
N ALA A 303 5.22 -7.72 5.70
CA ALA A 303 6.32 -6.85 5.34
C ALA A 303 7.55 -7.66 4.84
N PRO A 304 8.51 -7.01 4.18
CA PRO A 304 9.81 -7.61 3.90
C PRO A 304 10.56 -8.06 5.17
N PRO A 305 11.57 -8.94 5.03
CA PRO A 305 12.51 -9.25 6.10
C PRO A 305 13.17 -7.98 6.69
N PRO A 306 13.51 -7.98 8.00
CA PRO A 306 13.45 -9.11 8.93
C PRO A 306 12.09 -9.33 9.60
N ARG A 307 11.09 -8.47 9.37
CA ARG A 307 9.78 -8.56 10.07
C ARG A 307 8.90 -9.69 9.56
N GLY A 308 8.92 -9.91 8.27
CA GLY A 308 8.08 -10.89 7.59
C GLY A 308 8.76 -11.52 6.40
N THR A 309 7.96 -12.16 5.56
CA THR A 309 8.41 -12.78 4.30
C THR A 309 7.65 -12.21 3.10
N GLY A 310 7.05 -11.03 3.29
CA GLY A 310 6.24 -10.35 2.30
C GLY A 310 7.00 -9.31 1.50
N VAL A 311 6.29 -8.32 0.96
CA VAL A 311 6.85 -7.31 0.05
C VAL A 311 6.43 -5.88 0.38
N GLU A 312 5.39 -5.68 1.21
CA GLU A 312 4.86 -4.34 1.50
C GLU A 312 4.36 -4.27 2.94
N ASN A 313 4.60 -3.14 3.60
CA ASN A 313 3.99 -2.81 4.89
C ASN A 313 3.04 -1.61 4.71
N VAL A 314 1.75 -1.83 4.91
CA VAL A 314 0.70 -0.80 4.67
C VAL A 314 0.96 0.49 5.45
N ARG A 315 1.56 0.41 6.65
CA ARG A 315 1.90 1.60 7.45
C ARG A 315 3.08 2.37 6.85
N GLU A 316 4.07 1.65 6.32
CA GLU A 316 5.25 2.27 5.71
C GLU A 316 4.95 2.90 4.36
N CYS A 317 3.95 2.39 3.62
CA CYS A 317 3.48 3.06 2.40
C CYS A 317 3.04 4.51 2.65
N VAL A 318 2.46 4.79 3.82
CA VAL A 318 2.10 6.16 4.24
C VAL A 318 3.36 6.99 4.47
N ILE A 319 4.35 6.41 5.14
CA ILE A 319 5.62 7.07 5.49
C ILE A 319 6.42 7.42 4.23
N GLU A 320 6.62 6.45 3.35
CA GLU A 320 7.34 6.62 2.09
C GLU A 320 6.67 7.70 1.24
N SER A 321 5.34 7.61 1.08
CA SER A 321 4.59 8.62 0.33
C SER A 321 4.69 10.00 0.97
N LYS A 322 4.73 10.10 2.31
CA LYS A 322 4.89 11.37 3.03
C LYS A 322 6.30 11.95 2.87
N MET A 323 7.34 11.11 2.87
CA MET A 323 8.71 11.56 2.58
C MET A 323 8.83 12.10 1.16
N THR A 324 8.21 11.44 0.18
CA THR A 324 8.13 11.96 -1.18
C THR A 324 7.34 13.27 -1.21
N PHE A 325 6.20 13.35 -0.52
CA PHE A 325 5.36 14.55 -0.48
C PHE A 325 6.14 15.78 0.00
N ASP A 326 6.95 15.64 1.04
CA ASP A 326 7.70 16.76 1.63
C ASP A 326 8.67 17.40 0.64
N VAL A 327 9.24 16.61 -0.27
CA VAL A 327 10.25 17.05 -1.24
C VAL A 327 9.70 17.29 -2.65
N SER A 328 8.38 17.12 -2.84
CA SER A 328 7.72 17.22 -4.13
C SER A 328 7.25 18.64 -4.48
N SER A 329 6.95 18.87 -5.77
CA SER A 329 6.24 20.06 -6.28
C SER A 329 4.77 20.05 -5.88
N ASP A 330 4.12 21.21 -5.90
CA ASP A 330 2.73 21.38 -5.46
C ASP A 330 1.72 20.48 -6.20
N ASP A 331 1.87 20.36 -7.53
CA ASP A 331 1.01 19.49 -8.35
C ASP A 331 1.13 18.02 -7.93
N TRP A 332 2.36 17.58 -7.64
CA TRP A 332 2.63 16.21 -7.21
C TRP A 332 2.23 15.96 -5.75
N GLN A 333 2.37 16.98 -4.90
CA GLN A 333 1.87 16.94 -3.53
C GLN A 333 0.36 16.66 -3.47
N LEU A 334 -0.45 17.19 -4.40
CA LEU A 334 -1.88 16.90 -4.43
C LEU A 334 -2.17 15.40 -4.67
N TYR A 335 -1.47 14.78 -5.62
CA TYR A 335 -1.59 13.34 -5.86
C TYR A 335 -1.15 12.52 -4.65
N LEU A 336 0.03 12.83 -4.09
CA LEU A 336 0.57 12.12 -2.93
C LEU A 336 -0.31 12.29 -1.70
N LYS A 337 -0.92 13.47 -1.52
CA LYS A 337 -1.90 13.72 -0.45
C LYS A 337 -3.05 12.73 -0.53
N ASN A 338 -3.63 12.54 -1.72
CA ASN A 338 -4.70 11.56 -1.92
C ASN A 338 -4.22 10.13 -1.66
N LYS A 339 -3.05 9.74 -2.17
CA LYS A 339 -2.45 8.42 -1.93
C LYS A 339 -2.23 8.14 -0.44
N ILE A 340 -1.74 9.12 0.30
CA ILE A 340 -1.52 9.05 1.75
C ILE A 340 -2.86 8.87 2.48
N MET A 341 -3.85 9.71 2.19
CA MET A 341 -5.18 9.64 2.80
C MET A 341 -5.85 8.27 2.56
N ASN A 342 -5.73 7.74 1.33
CA ASN A 342 -6.25 6.42 0.99
C ASN A 342 -5.58 5.28 1.75
N ASN A 343 -4.26 5.35 1.99
CA ASN A 343 -3.54 4.34 2.76
C ASN A 343 -3.85 4.44 4.27
N ILE A 344 -4.07 5.65 4.80
CA ILE A 344 -4.56 5.84 6.17
C ILE A 344 -5.96 5.21 6.31
N GLU A 345 -6.86 5.44 5.35
CA GLU A 345 -8.18 4.83 5.32
C GLU A 345 -8.13 3.30 5.21
N ARG A 346 -7.23 2.76 4.38
CA ARG A 346 -6.99 1.32 4.27
C ARG A 346 -6.56 0.72 5.60
N TYR A 347 -5.61 1.35 6.29
CA TYR A 347 -5.17 0.89 7.61
C TYR A 347 -6.29 1.00 8.66
N PHE A 348 -7.05 2.09 8.67
CA PHE A 348 -8.22 2.27 9.54
C PHE A 348 -9.25 1.16 9.34
N TYR A 349 -9.63 0.86 8.09
CA TYR A 349 -10.59 -0.19 7.78
C TYR A 349 -10.08 -1.58 8.18
N LEU A 350 -8.78 -1.87 8.08
CA LEU A 350 -8.23 -3.13 8.60
C LEU A 350 -8.44 -3.27 10.12
N ILE A 351 -8.24 -2.19 10.88
CA ILE A 351 -8.47 -2.18 12.34
C ILE A 351 -9.96 -2.37 12.65
N VAL A 352 -10.84 -1.64 11.96
CA VAL A 352 -12.29 -1.75 12.15
C VAL A 352 -12.80 -3.13 11.74
N PHE A 353 -12.27 -3.69 10.66
CA PHE A 353 -12.58 -5.06 10.24
C PHE A 353 -12.11 -6.09 11.27
N ALA A 354 -10.94 -5.90 11.89
CA ALA A 354 -10.52 -6.74 13.00
C ALA A 354 -11.45 -6.62 14.21
N MET A 355 -11.97 -5.42 14.54
CA MET A 355 -13.03 -5.27 15.56
C MET A 355 -14.28 -6.07 15.20
N TYR A 356 -14.73 -5.97 13.95
CA TYR A 356 -15.87 -6.73 13.44
C TYR A 356 -15.65 -8.26 13.50
N VAL A 357 -14.50 -8.76 13.03
CA VAL A 357 -14.19 -10.21 13.07
C VAL A 357 -14.20 -10.72 14.51
N ARG A 358 -13.71 -9.92 15.47
CA ARG A 358 -13.68 -10.29 16.89
C ARG A 358 -15.04 -10.30 17.56
N ASP A 359 -15.92 -9.34 17.24
CA ASP A 359 -17.26 -9.26 17.85
C ASP A 359 -18.29 -10.15 17.15
N VAL A 360 -18.28 -10.16 15.82
CA VAL A 360 -19.31 -10.80 14.99
C VAL A 360 -18.90 -12.22 14.60
N GLY A 361 -17.60 -12.47 14.41
CA GLY A 361 -17.08 -13.77 13.97
C GLY A 361 -17.36 -14.95 14.91
N PRO A 362 -17.20 -14.84 16.26
CA PRO A 362 -17.56 -15.93 17.17
C PRO A 362 -19.02 -16.36 17.08
N LYS A 363 -19.91 -15.45 16.65
CA LYS A 363 -21.34 -15.68 16.43
C LYS A 363 -21.65 -16.30 15.05
N GLY A 364 -20.62 -16.60 14.25
CA GLY A 364 -20.76 -17.19 12.92
C GLY A 364 -21.06 -16.19 11.80
N PHE A 365 -20.70 -14.92 11.97
CA PHE A 365 -20.95 -13.86 10.98
C PHE A 365 -22.45 -13.67 10.61
N PRO A 366 -23.35 -13.43 11.59
CA PRO A 366 -24.79 -13.26 11.34
C PRO A 366 -25.16 -11.94 10.65
N GLN A 367 -24.25 -10.97 10.63
CA GLN A 367 -24.34 -9.73 9.88
C GLN A 367 -23.06 -9.57 9.07
N THR A 368 -23.13 -8.88 7.93
CA THR A 368 -21.95 -8.56 7.12
C THR A 368 -21.14 -7.39 7.71
N PHE A 369 -19.92 -7.18 7.24
CA PHE A 369 -19.12 -6.01 7.60
C PHE A 369 -19.79 -4.71 7.16
N GLN A 370 -20.38 -4.67 5.97
CA GLN A 370 -21.18 -3.52 5.54
C GLN A 370 -22.33 -3.23 6.52
N GLN A 371 -23.09 -4.25 6.92
CA GLN A 371 -24.17 -4.08 7.89
C GLN A 371 -23.66 -3.63 9.27
N PHE A 372 -22.49 -4.12 9.69
CA PHE A 372 -21.82 -3.64 10.89
C PHE A 372 -21.45 -2.15 10.77
N MET A 373 -20.93 -1.72 9.61
CA MET A 373 -20.62 -0.32 9.35
C MET A 373 -21.88 0.56 9.26
N ASP A 374 -23.00 0.03 8.74
CA ASP A 374 -24.31 0.70 8.77
C ASP A 374 -24.82 0.92 10.19
N ALA A 375 -24.61 -0.04 11.08
CA ALA A 375 -24.92 0.10 12.50
C ALA A 375 -23.96 1.03 13.26
N ASN A 376 -22.79 1.34 12.69
CA ASN A 376 -21.72 2.14 13.29
C ASN A 376 -21.32 3.32 12.39
N THR A 377 -22.28 4.09 11.89
CA THR A 377 -22.05 5.20 10.93
C THR A 377 -21.02 6.23 11.40
N ALA A 378 -20.86 6.42 12.71
CA ALA A 378 -19.83 7.28 13.30
C ALA A 378 -18.39 6.88 12.87
N LEU A 379 -18.13 5.60 12.59
CA LEU A 379 -16.84 5.14 12.07
C LEU A 379 -16.59 5.66 10.65
N ARG A 380 -17.62 5.72 9.80
CA ARG A 380 -17.53 6.29 8.44
C ARG A 380 -17.27 7.79 8.49
N THR A 381 -17.98 8.51 9.35
CA THR A 381 -17.75 9.94 9.58
C THR A 381 -16.34 10.19 10.10
N MET A 382 -15.89 9.42 11.08
CA MET A 382 -14.55 9.52 11.66
C MET A 382 -13.46 9.38 10.59
N ILE A 383 -13.55 8.38 9.71
CA ILE A 383 -12.52 8.21 8.68
C ILE A 383 -12.61 9.26 7.57
N ALA A 384 -13.82 9.65 7.17
CA ALA A 384 -14.03 10.69 6.16
C ALA A 384 -13.43 12.04 6.58
N GLU A 385 -13.61 12.43 7.84
CA GLU A 385 -13.09 13.68 8.41
C GLU A 385 -11.63 13.55 8.88
N GLY A 386 -11.22 12.34 9.28
CA GLY A 386 -9.96 12.10 9.97
C GLY A 386 -8.78 11.75 9.06
N ARG A 387 -9.00 11.12 7.90
CA ARG A 387 -7.90 10.68 7.02
C ARG A 387 -7.00 11.83 6.53
N GLY A 388 -7.50 13.06 6.51
CA GLY A 388 -6.77 14.27 6.14
C GLY A 388 -6.06 14.99 7.29
N LYS A 389 -6.21 14.56 8.55
CA LYS A 389 -5.64 15.21 9.75
C LYS A 389 -4.13 14.95 9.94
N LEU A 390 -3.45 14.38 8.95
CA LEU A 390 -2.00 14.23 8.99
C LEU A 390 -1.34 15.63 9.03
N GLU A 391 -0.23 15.75 9.76
CA GLU A 391 0.62 16.95 9.68
C GLU A 391 1.31 17.01 8.31
N TRP A 392 0.75 17.84 7.41
CA TRP A 392 1.24 17.96 6.03
C TRP A 392 2.52 18.78 5.93
N GLU A 393 2.64 19.86 6.69
CA GLU A 393 3.82 20.70 6.75
C GLU A 393 4.36 20.72 8.17
N ARG A 394 5.65 20.40 8.33
CA ARG A 394 6.35 20.65 9.59
C ARG A 394 6.70 22.12 9.64
N LYS A 395 6.50 22.73 10.81
CA LYS A 395 6.90 24.11 11.08
C LYS A 395 7.77 24.16 12.32
N ILE A 396 8.72 25.08 12.33
CA ILE A 396 9.47 25.39 13.55
C ILE A 396 8.48 26.00 14.55
N PRO A 397 8.45 25.54 15.81
CA PRO A 397 7.54 26.10 16.81
C PRO A 397 7.69 27.61 16.96
N ASP A 398 6.59 28.33 17.14
CA ASP A 398 6.58 29.81 17.18
C ASP A 398 7.57 30.39 18.20
N GLU A 399 7.74 29.72 19.35
CA GLU A 399 8.71 30.11 20.38
C GLU A 399 10.16 30.08 19.85
N LYS A 400 10.49 29.06 19.04
CA LYS A 400 11.80 28.92 18.39
C LYS A 400 11.95 29.87 17.21
N LEU A 401 10.86 30.16 16.51
CA LEU A 401 10.86 31.17 15.46
C LEU A 401 11.13 32.57 16.04
N SER A 402 10.54 32.90 17.19
CA SER A 402 10.84 34.13 17.93
C SER A 402 12.30 34.19 18.39
N GLU A 403 12.84 33.10 18.95
CA GLU A 403 14.27 32.97 19.30
C GLU A 403 15.17 33.32 18.10
N LEU A 404 14.85 32.79 16.91
CA LEU A 404 15.59 33.06 15.68
C LEU A 404 15.47 34.51 15.20
N LYS A 405 14.28 35.12 15.31
CA LYS A 405 14.06 36.55 14.98
C LYS A 405 14.85 37.47 15.90
N ASP A 406 14.91 37.15 17.20
CA ASP A 406 15.70 37.89 18.17
C ASP A 406 17.20 37.76 17.88
N MET A 407 17.66 36.56 17.50
CA MET A 407 19.04 36.36 17.05
C MET A 407 19.37 37.17 15.80
N LEU A 408 18.45 37.34 14.85
CA LEU A 408 18.69 38.20 13.68
C LEU A 408 18.65 39.70 14.02
N SER A 409 17.93 40.10 15.07
CA SER A 409 17.69 41.49 15.45
C SER A 409 18.83 42.08 16.30
N VAL A 410 20.09 41.87 15.88
CA VAL A 410 21.29 42.38 16.57
C VAL A 410 22.02 43.42 15.72
N ALA A 411 22.74 44.33 16.37
CA ALA A 411 23.47 45.41 15.69
C ALA A 411 24.53 44.89 14.68
N ASP A 412 25.20 43.78 15.01
CA ASP A 412 26.14 43.09 14.12
C ASP A 412 25.46 41.89 13.45
N PHE A 413 24.54 42.21 12.54
CA PHE A 413 23.76 41.25 11.77
C PHE A 413 24.64 40.21 11.04
N LYS A 414 25.71 40.68 10.38
CA LYS A 414 26.59 39.82 9.56
C LYS A 414 27.37 38.82 10.41
N ALA A 415 27.87 39.22 11.59
CA ALA A 415 28.56 38.28 12.47
C ALA A 415 27.63 37.22 13.08
N ASN A 416 26.32 37.50 13.16
CA ASN A 416 25.36 36.59 13.81
C ASN A 416 24.64 35.64 12.84
N ILE A 417 24.58 35.94 11.54
CA ILE A 417 24.02 35.06 10.50
C ILE A 417 24.49 33.61 10.61
N PRO A 418 25.80 33.30 10.74
CA PRO A 418 26.25 31.90 10.81
C PRO A 418 25.67 31.13 11.99
N LYS A 419 25.42 31.81 13.13
CA LYS A 419 24.79 31.19 14.30
C LYS A 419 23.31 30.93 14.07
N VAL A 420 22.61 31.85 13.41
CA VAL A 420 21.20 31.68 13.02
C VAL A 420 21.05 30.51 12.05
N ILE A 421 21.87 30.46 10.99
CA ILE A 421 21.87 29.35 10.01
C ILE A 421 22.09 28.02 10.71
N LYS A 422 23.10 27.95 11.59
CA LYS A 422 23.37 26.74 12.38
C LYS A 422 22.17 26.33 13.23
N ARG A 423 21.52 27.30 13.90
CA ARG A 423 20.37 27.05 14.75
C ARG A 423 19.15 26.56 13.97
N ILE A 424 18.88 27.13 12.79
CA ILE A 424 17.83 26.66 11.87
C ILE A 424 18.10 25.22 11.45
N TYR A 425 19.34 24.88 11.13
CA TYR A 425 19.72 23.52 10.77
C TYR A 425 19.53 22.52 11.93
N GLU A 426 19.94 22.88 13.15
CA GLU A 426 19.73 22.07 14.35
C GLU A 426 18.24 21.83 14.60
N LEU A 427 17.42 22.88 14.54
CA LEU A 427 15.96 22.78 14.70
C LEU A 427 15.32 21.93 13.58
N SER A 428 15.76 22.10 12.34
CA SER A 428 15.28 21.29 11.22
C SER A 428 15.69 19.82 11.40
N TRP A 429 16.90 19.54 11.87
CA TRP A 429 17.36 18.19 12.16
C TRP A 429 16.49 17.51 13.23
N ASP A 430 16.19 18.22 14.31
CA ASP A 430 15.34 17.73 15.40
C ASP A 430 13.91 17.49 14.91
N MET A 431 13.35 18.42 14.12
CA MET A 431 12.01 18.29 13.53
C MET A 431 11.88 17.10 12.58
N PHE A 432 12.99 16.62 11.99
CA PHE A 432 13.05 15.43 11.13
C PHE A 432 13.78 14.25 11.79
N GLY A 433 13.90 14.25 13.12
CA GLY A 433 14.57 13.20 13.88
C GLY A 433 13.98 11.81 13.67
N ASP A 434 12.67 11.74 13.43
CA ASP A 434 11.90 10.52 13.14
C ASP A 434 12.19 9.92 11.77
N LEU A 435 12.57 10.71 10.75
CA LEU A 435 12.87 10.16 9.43
C LEU A 435 14.21 9.41 9.43
N PRO A 436 14.32 8.27 8.70
CA PRO A 436 15.59 7.58 8.51
C PRO A 436 16.56 8.46 7.75
N ARG A 437 17.86 8.24 7.96
CA ARG A 437 18.91 8.99 7.26
C ARG A 437 18.87 8.67 5.77
N GLY A 438 18.94 9.70 4.93
CA GLY A 438 18.92 9.55 3.48
C GLY A 438 18.62 10.86 2.74
N HIS A 439 18.57 10.79 1.42
CA HIS A 439 18.37 11.94 0.54
C HIS A 439 17.05 12.66 0.83
N HIS A 440 15.95 11.93 1.04
CA HIS A 440 14.64 12.52 1.35
C HIS A 440 14.64 13.33 2.66
N LYS A 441 15.30 12.82 3.71
CA LYS A 441 15.44 13.55 4.98
C LYS A 441 16.22 14.85 4.79
N ASN A 442 17.36 14.79 4.09
CA ASN A 442 18.18 15.97 3.82
C ASN A 442 17.40 17.03 3.03
N ASN A 443 16.66 16.63 2.00
CA ASN A 443 15.86 17.55 1.20
C ASN A 443 14.71 18.17 2.02
N SER A 444 14.02 17.37 2.84
CA SER A 444 12.95 17.87 3.71
C SER A 444 13.46 18.87 4.74
N MET A 445 14.62 18.57 5.35
CA MET A 445 15.31 19.49 6.23
C MET A 445 15.71 20.79 5.54
N HIS A 446 16.29 20.73 4.33
CA HIS A 446 16.68 21.92 3.58
C HIS A 446 15.47 22.78 3.21
N LYS A 447 14.36 22.16 2.80
CA LYS A 447 13.11 22.86 2.50
C LYS A 447 12.55 23.57 3.74
N LEU A 448 12.53 22.91 4.89
CA LEU A 448 12.12 23.53 6.16
C LEU A 448 13.07 24.66 6.57
N ALA A 449 14.37 24.45 6.46
CA ALA A 449 15.38 25.45 6.77
C ALA A 449 15.21 26.70 5.88
N SER A 450 14.92 26.52 4.59
CA SER A 450 14.65 27.62 3.65
C SER A 450 13.39 28.39 4.00
N LYS A 451 12.25 27.69 4.20
CA LYS A 451 11.01 28.33 4.65
C LYS A 451 11.23 29.11 5.95
N THR A 452 11.90 28.50 6.91
CA THR A 452 12.20 29.12 8.22
C THR A 452 13.05 30.37 8.06
N MET A 453 14.12 30.30 7.26
CA MET A 453 14.99 31.44 7.02
C MET A 453 14.20 32.59 6.41
N ILE A 454 13.42 32.32 5.35
CA ILE A 454 12.58 33.31 4.68
C ILE A 454 11.59 33.96 5.66
N GLU A 455 10.97 33.17 6.54
CA GLU A 455 9.97 33.63 7.50
C GLU A 455 10.53 34.54 8.60
N ILE A 456 11.81 34.37 8.96
CA ILE A 456 12.47 35.21 9.96
C ILE A 456 13.19 36.42 9.35
N LEU A 457 13.27 36.53 8.02
CA LEU A 457 13.94 37.66 7.37
C LEU A 457 13.23 39.00 7.63
N PRO A 458 13.99 40.05 7.96
CA PRO A 458 13.48 41.43 7.92
C PRO A 458 12.94 41.79 6.51
N PRO A 459 11.95 42.71 6.41
CA PRO A 459 11.27 43.02 5.15
C PRO A 459 12.21 43.43 3.99
N ASN A 460 13.26 44.18 4.28
CA ASN A 460 14.25 44.62 3.29
C ASN A 460 15.06 43.44 2.71
N LEU A 461 15.40 42.46 3.55
CA LEU A 461 16.12 41.27 3.14
C LEU A 461 15.21 40.28 2.41
N ALA A 462 13.98 40.10 2.89
CA ALA A 462 12.99 39.29 2.20
C ALA A 462 12.75 39.79 0.77
N ALA A 463 12.58 41.11 0.58
CA ALA A 463 12.44 41.72 -0.74
C ALA A 463 13.69 41.54 -1.62
N HIS A 464 14.89 41.60 -1.03
CA HIS A 464 16.14 41.33 -1.75
C HIS A 464 16.22 39.88 -2.23
N VAL A 465 15.91 38.92 -1.36
CA VAL A 465 15.90 37.49 -1.67
C VAL A 465 14.84 37.21 -2.74
N GLU A 466 13.63 37.75 -2.62
CA GLU A 466 12.57 37.58 -3.63
C GLU A 466 12.99 38.10 -5.02
N LYS A 467 13.65 39.27 -5.07
CA LYS A 467 14.18 39.82 -6.31
C LYS A 467 15.26 38.94 -6.96
N LYS A 468 16.04 38.22 -6.15
CA LYS A 468 17.20 37.44 -6.61
C LYS A 468 16.89 35.96 -6.88
N CYS A 469 16.03 35.38 -6.06
CA CYS A 469 15.67 33.96 -6.07
C CYS A 469 14.29 33.70 -6.69
N GLY A 470 13.55 34.75 -7.06
CA GLY A 470 12.18 34.63 -7.56
C GLY A 470 11.15 34.51 -6.43
N SER A 471 9.94 34.08 -6.78
CA SER A 471 8.81 34.00 -5.84
C SER A 471 9.18 33.16 -4.61
N LEU A 472 9.08 33.77 -3.43
CA LEU A 472 9.35 33.09 -2.16
C LEU A 472 8.32 31.98 -1.87
N ALA A 473 7.14 32.04 -2.49
CA ALA A 473 6.14 30.98 -2.41
C ALA A 473 6.67 29.65 -2.97
N GLY A 474 7.58 29.72 -3.95
CA GLY A 474 8.24 28.54 -4.52
C GLY A 474 9.27 27.88 -3.61
N THR A 475 9.53 28.45 -2.42
CA THR A 475 10.58 28.01 -1.47
C THR A 475 11.93 27.78 -2.16
N PRO A 476 12.67 28.85 -2.53
CA PRO A 476 13.99 28.74 -3.14
C PRO A 476 14.95 27.83 -2.36
N ASP A 477 15.99 27.31 -3.01
CA ASP A 477 16.98 26.45 -2.34
C ASP A 477 17.62 27.16 -1.14
N PHE A 478 17.85 26.40 -0.05
CA PHE A 478 18.36 26.97 1.19
C PHE A 478 19.73 27.64 0.99
N PHE A 479 20.61 27.06 0.19
CA PHE A 479 21.96 27.59 -0.05
C PHE A 479 21.90 28.89 -0.87
N ASP A 480 20.95 29.00 -1.80
CA ASP A 480 20.72 30.23 -2.55
C ASP A 480 20.22 31.34 -1.63
N VAL A 481 19.25 31.05 -0.76
CA VAL A 481 18.70 32.01 0.21
C VAL A 481 19.79 32.51 1.15
N ILE A 482 20.54 31.61 1.81
CA ILE A 482 21.62 32.03 2.72
C ILE A 482 22.72 32.78 1.98
N GLY A 483 22.99 32.44 0.71
CA GLY A 483 23.92 33.17 -0.14
C GLY A 483 23.48 34.62 -0.28
N GLN A 484 22.26 34.87 -0.75
CA GLN A 484 21.75 36.24 -0.91
C GLN A 484 21.72 37.02 0.41
N VAL A 485 21.38 36.36 1.52
CA VAL A 485 21.34 36.99 2.84
C VAL A 485 22.74 37.34 3.36
N SER A 486 23.73 36.46 3.13
CA SER A 486 25.11 36.67 3.60
C SER A 486 25.84 37.75 2.80
N TRP A 487 25.53 37.88 1.51
CA TRP A 487 26.13 38.85 0.59
C TRP A 487 25.35 40.17 0.51
N TYR A 488 24.28 40.33 1.28
CA TYR A 488 23.52 41.57 1.31
C TYR A 488 24.37 42.74 1.84
N GLU A 489 24.37 43.82 1.09
CA GLU A 489 24.87 45.13 1.51
C GLU A 489 23.70 46.11 1.48
N PRO A 490 23.43 46.85 2.57
CA PRO A 490 22.43 47.91 2.54
C PRO A 490 22.80 48.93 1.45
N GLU A 491 21.86 49.30 0.58
CA GLU A 491 22.07 50.44 -0.30
C GLU A 491 22.32 51.68 0.57
N ALA A 492 23.41 52.39 0.28
CA ALA A 492 23.95 53.51 1.06
C ALA A 492 23.04 54.74 1.09
#